data_AF-A0A7C7NL14-F1
#
_entry.id   AF-A0A7C7NL14-F1
#
_cell.length_a   1.000
_cell.length_b   1.000
_cell.length_c   1.000
_cell.angle_alpha   90.00
_cell.angle_beta   90.00
_cell.angle_gamma   90.00
#
_symmetry.space_group_name_H-M   'P 1'
#
loop_
_entity.id
_entity.type
_entity.pdbx_description
1 polymer ?
#
loop_
_entity_poly.entity_id
_entity_poly.type
_entity_poly.pdbx_seq_one_letter_code
_entity_poly.pdbx_strand_id
1 'polypeptide(L)'
;ANVMSHEFGHVLGLPDYYHPTAEGGALGRRWVLGCWALMAAGSWGCGPVDDRSVPFGPTHLSAHSKQVLGWIDYVELGEVWNHEVFLDPVQSSGLALRVPIGESGNDFLIAEFRTQTGFDHQIPAEGVLMYKQDLTASRRPDPATNDPYFLTVLEQDNNNGLLRNSYEGGNRGEAGDAWGVSSPSGKQSASSGPLLKLSTGPVRAVTVHDVAILDGRARLVISTSWAPILRKFLETQGPSLSQAESSYLDELGNGNGRYDLGDLRVWLRDNG
;
A
#
# COMPACT_ATOMS: atom_id res chain seq x y z
N ALA A 1 -8.80 -19.99 21.02
CA ALA A 1 -8.61 -18.53 21.18
C ALA A 1 -8.88 -17.79 19.87
N ASN A 2 -8.34 -18.25 18.73
CA ASN A 2 -8.29 -17.49 17.47
C ASN A 2 -9.66 -17.06 16.91
N VAL A 3 -10.62 -17.99 16.77
CA VAL A 3 -12.00 -17.67 16.33
C VAL A 3 -12.70 -16.76 17.33
N MET A 4 -12.54 -17.02 18.64
CA MET A 4 -13.15 -16.18 19.68
C MET A 4 -12.62 -14.74 19.62
N SER A 5 -11.33 -14.54 19.33
CA SER A 5 -10.75 -13.21 19.15
C SER A 5 -11.33 -12.48 17.93
N HIS A 6 -11.60 -13.19 16.84
CA HIS A 6 -12.23 -12.64 15.64
C HIS A 6 -13.67 -12.20 15.92
N GLU A 7 -14.48 -13.07 16.52
CA GLU A 7 -15.87 -12.77 16.87
C GLU A 7 -15.95 -11.64 17.90
N PHE A 8 -15.02 -11.59 18.86
CA PHE A 8 -14.93 -10.47 19.79
C PHE A 8 -14.58 -9.16 19.08
N GLY A 9 -13.77 -9.22 18.01
CA GLY A 9 -13.54 -8.07 17.12
C GLY A 9 -14.84 -7.49 16.55
N HIS A 10 -15.79 -8.34 16.14
CA HIS A 10 -17.11 -7.88 15.70
C HIS A 10 -17.91 -7.20 16.82
N VAL A 11 -17.85 -7.75 18.04
CA VAL A 11 -18.48 -7.11 19.22
C VAL A 11 -17.91 -5.71 19.47
N LEU A 12 -16.62 -5.51 19.19
CA LEU A 12 -15.95 -4.21 19.28
C LEU A 12 -16.15 -3.31 18.05
N GLY A 13 -16.92 -3.73 17.05
CA GLY A 13 -17.28 -2.93 15.87
C GLY A 13 -16.37 -3.11 14.65
N LEU A 14 -15.47 -4.10 14.65
CA LEU A 14 -14.65 -4.40 13.47
C LEU A 14 -15.40 -5.27 12.45
N PRO A 15 -15.33 -4.96 11.14
CA PRO A 15 -15.92 -5.82 10.11
C PRO A 15 -14.97 -6.95 9.70
N ASP A 16 -15.49 -7.90 8.93
CA ASP A 16 -14.66 -8.79 8.13
C ASP A 16 -13.92 -8.01 7.04
N TYR A 17 -12.63 -8.28 6.88
CA TYR A 17 -11.83 -7.86 5.73
C TYR A 17 -11.43 -9.05 4.85
N TYR A 18 -12.36 -9.99 4.67
CA TYR A 18 -12.34 -11.01 3.64
C TYR A 18 -13.72 -11.06 2.95
N HIS A 19 -13.75 -11.65 1.77
CA HIS A 19 -14.93 -11.65 0.91
C HIS A 19 -15.25 -13.06 0.42
N PRO A 20 -16.34 -13.69 0.92
CA PRO A 20 -16.87 -14.92 0.33
C PRO A 20 -17.41 -14.64 -1.07
N THR A 21 -16.80 -15.24 -2.10
CA THR A 21 -17.16 -15.02 -3.52
C THR A 21 -17.68 -16.28 -4.21
N ALA A 22 -17.49 -17.45 -3.62
CA ALA A 22 -18.00 -18.73 -4.13
C ALA A 22 -18.33 -19.70 -2.99
N GLU A 23 -19.03 -20.79 -3.31
CA GLU A 23 -19.21 -21.92 -2.41
C GLU A 23 -17.87 -22.62 -2.09
N GLY A 24 -17.85 -23.53 -1.12
CA GLY A 24 -16.63 -24.24 -0.72
C GLY A 24 -15.90 -23.63 0.48
N GLY A 25 -16.56 -22.75 1.24
CA GLY A 25 -16.06 -22.23 2.50
C GLY A 25 -14.75 -21.46 2.32
N ALA A 26 -13.65 -21.95 2.90
CA ALA A 26 -12.36 -21.25 2.86
C ALA A 26 -11.77 -21.13 1.45
N LEU A 27 -12.11 -22.07 0.56
CA LEU A 27 -11.61 -22.09 -0.82
C LEU A 27 -12.33 -21.05 -1.71
N GLY A 28 -13.58 -20.74 -1.39
CA GLY A 28 -14.41 -19.76 -2.10
C GLY A 28 -14.29 -18.32 -1.57
N ARG A 29 -13.19 -17.99 -0.87
CA ARG A 29 -12.97 -16.65 -0.29
C ARG A 29 -11.81 -15.94 -0.96
N ARG A 30 -11.99 -14.67 -1.27
CA ARG A 30 -10.90 -13.70 -1.46
C ARG A 30 -10.49 -13.21 -0.07
N TRP A 31 -9.22 -13.36 0.29
CA TRP A 31 -8.77 -13.08 1.65
C TRP A 31 -8.45 -11.62 1.92
N VAL A 32 -8.28 -10.81 0.86
CA VAL A 32 -8.11 -9.34 0.82
C VAL A 32 -6.97 -8.80 1.69
N LEU A 33 -7.03 -8.96 3.01
CA LEU A 33 -5.88 -8.74 3.92
C LEU A 33 -5.14 -10.01 4.30
N GLY A 34 -5.67 -11.19 3.98
CA GLY A 34 -4.96 -12.44 4.19
C GLY A 34 -4.62 -12.71 5.64
N CYS A 35 -3.47 -13.34 5.81
CA CYS A 35 -2.89 -13.72 7.07
C CYS A 35 -2.38 -12.54 7.90
N TRP A 36 -2.30 -11.37 7.27
CA TRP A 36 -1.76 -10.17 7.87
C TRP A 36 -2.71 -9.51 8.87
N ALA A 37 -3.98 -9.94 8.94
CA ALA A 37 -4.97 -9.39 9.85
C ALA A 37 -5.87 -10.46 10.50
N LEU A 38 -6.09 -10.36 11.81
CA LEU A 38 -7.07 -11.17 12.57
C LEU A 38 -8.48 -11.14 11.97
N MET A 39 -8.92 -9.98 11.47
CA MET A 39 -10.24 -9.80 10.85
C MET A 39 -10.31 -10.32 9.40
N ALA A 40 -9.28 -11.05 8.95
CA ALA A 40 -9.20 -11.73 7.67
C ALA A 40 -8.82 -13.22 7.89
N ALA A 41 -7.77 -13.73 7.24
CA ALA A 41 -7.34 -15.12 7.40
C ALA A 41 -6.61 -15.38 8.73
N GLY A 42 -6.15 -14.33 9.42
CA GLY A 42 -5.35 -14.41 10.64
C GLY A 42 -5.99 -15.16 11.82
N SER A 43 -7.32 -15.29 11.84
CA SER A 43 -8.04 -16.08 12.86
C SER A 43 -8.01 -17.59 12.62
N TRP A 44 -7.55 -18.03 11.43
CA TRP A 44 -7.53 -19.44 11.01
C TRP A 44 -6.11 -20.04 10.96
N GLY A 45 -5.10 -19.28 11.39
CA GLY A 45 -3.69 -19.67 11.32
C GLY A 45 -3.01 -19.33 9.99
N CYS A 46 -1.70 -19.11 10.04
CA CYS A 46 -0.89 -18.60 8.93
C CYS A 46 0.40 -19.42 8.74
N GLY A 47 0.83 -19.60 7.48
CA GLY A 47 2.00 -20.43 7.11
C GLY A 47 1.67 -21.59 6.16
N PRO A 48 2.67 -22.29 5.60
CA PRO A 48 2.44 -23.52 4.84
C PRO A 48 1.78 -24.53 5.78
N VAL A 49 0.49 -24.76 5.58
CA VAL A 49 -0.30 -25.63 6.44
C VAL A 49 0.04 -27.08 6.10
N ASP A 50 1.10 -27.59 6.71
CA ASP A 50 1.10 -28.99 7.11
C ASP A 50 -0.08 -29.17 8.08
N ASP A 51 -0.77 -30.30 7.97
CA ASP A 51 -1.81 -30.72 8.91
C ASP A 51 -1.21 -30.85 10.32
N ARG A 52 -1.24 -29.76 11.10
CA ARG A 52 -0.72 -29.70 12.46
C ARG A 52 -1.82 -29.28 13.42
N SER A 53 -1.97 -30.10 14.45
CA SER A 53 -2.94 -29.98 15.53
C SER A 53 -2.57 -28.95 16.61
N VAL A 54 -1.51 -28.15 16.42
CA VAL A 54 -1.06 -27.17 17.42
C VAL A 54 -1.56 -25.78 17.02
N PRO A 55 -2.65 -25.29 17.61
CA PRO A 55 -3.14 -23.95 17.33
C PRO A 55 -2.15 -22.93 17.88
N PHE A 56 -1.46 -22.21 16.99
CA PHE A 56 -0.79 -20.99 17.40
C PHE A 56 -1.74 -19.80 17.21
N GLY A 57 -1.61 -18.81 18.09
CA GLY A 57 -2.56 -17.71 18.30
C GLY A 57 -2.85 -16.90 17.04
N PRO A 58 -3.96 -16.13 17.02
CA PRO A 58 -4.30 -15.36 15.84
C PRO A 58 -3.23 -14.32 15.56
N THR A 59 -3.09 -13.89 14.30
CA THR A 59 -2.22 -12.77 13.97
C THR A 59 -2.75 -11.47 14.58
N HIS A 60 -1.92 -10.43 14.67
CA HIS A 60 -2.37 -9.14 15.15
C HIS A 60 -3.47 -8.56 14.23
N LEU A 61 -4.32 -7.71 14.83
CA LEU A 61 -5.12 -6.74 14.07
C LEU A 61 -4.21 -5.87 13.19
N SER A 62 -4.67 -5.51 12.00
CA SER A 62 -3.98 -4.51 11.17
C SER A 62 -3.98 -3.14 11.86
N ALA A 63 -3.06 -2.25 11.48
CA ALA A 63 -3.02 -0.87 11.94
C ALA A 63 -4.37 -0.18 11.80
N HIS A 64 -5.10 -0.43 10.71
CA HIS A 64 -6.45 0.09 10.54
C HIS A 64 -7.41 -0.38 11.62
N SER A 65 -7.50 -1.68 11.89
CA SER A 65 -8.36 -2.17 12.95
C SER A 65 -7.93 -1.68 14.33
N LYS A 66 -6.62 -1.58 14.60
CA LYS A 66 -6.09 -0.99 15.85
C LYS A 66 -6.51 0.48 16.00
N GLN A 67 -6.48 1.26 14.92
CA GLN A 67 -6.89 2.65 14.94
C GLN A 67 -8.40 2.79 15.14
N VAL A 68 -9.22 1.96 14.49
CA VAL A 68 -10.69 1.95 14.72
C VAL A 68 -11.04 1.68 16.18
N LEU A 69 -10.28 0.80 16.85
CA LEU A 69 -10.44 0.51 18.27
C LEU A 69 -9.84 1.59 19.21
N GLY A 70 -9.18 2.61 18.66
CA GLY A 70 -8.52 3.67 19.42
C GLY A 70 -7.24 3.22 20.14
N TRP A 71 -6.59 2.14 19.67
CA TRP A 71 -5.38 1.61 20.29
C TRP A 71 -4.10 2.29 19.78
N ILE A 72 -4.17 2.86 18.58
CA ILE A 72 -3.08 3.61 17.95
C ILE A 72 -3.64 4.85 17.26
N ASP A 73 -2.79 5.85 17.08
CA ASP A 73 -3.00 6.97 16.16
C ASP A 73 -2.05 6.83 14.96
N TYR A 74 -2.45 7.35 13.81
CA TYR A 74 -1.57 7.39 12.64
C TYR A 74 -0.55 8.51 12.75
N VAL A 75 0.66 8.23 12.27
CA VAL A 75 1.59 9.25 11.84
C VAL A 75 1.15 9.72 10.46
N GLU A 76 0.80 11.01 10.35
CA GLU A 76 0.41 11.64 9.09
C GLU A 76 1.60 12.39 8.47
N LEU A 77 1.70 12.38 7.14
CA LEU A 77 2.68 13.18 6.41
C LEU A 77 2.02 14.39 5.75
N GLY A 78 2.69 15.54 5.87
CA GLY A 78 2.40 16.72 5.05
C GLY A 78 2.89 16.55 3.60
N GLU A 79 3.06 17.67 2.90
CA GLU A 79 3.71 17.69 1.58
C GLU A 79 5.22 17.45 1.73
N VAL A 80 5.70 16.33 1.20
CA VAL A 80 7.11 15.93 1.27
C VAL A 80 7.61 15.35 -0.06
N TRP A 81 8.90 15.49 -0.30
CA TRP A 81 9.59 14.92 -1.45
C TRP A 81 10.84 14.14 -1.00
N ASN A 82 10.96 12.87 -1.40
CA ASN A 82 12.08 11.99 -1.04
C ASN A 82 12.36 11.97 0.47
N HIS A 83 11.30 11.96 1.28
CA HIS A 83 11.41 12.02 2.73
C HIS A 83 11.50 10.62 3.33
N GLU A 84 12.37 10.46 4.33
CA GLU A 84 12.52 9.18 5.03
C GLU A 84 11.59 9.11 6.24
N VAL A 85 10.85 8.02 6.34
CA VAL A 85 10.00 7.68 7.49
C VAL A 85 10.49 6.38 8.10
N PHE A 86 10.58 6.35 9.43
CA PHE A 86 10.98 5.17 10.18
C PHE A 86 9.82 4.61 10.99
N LEU A 87 9.53 3.31 10.83
CA LEU A 87 8.49 2.61 11.59
C LEU A 87 9.13 1.48 12.42
N ASP A 88 8.92 1.55 13.73
CA ASP A 88 9.20 0.44 14.65
C ASP A 88 8.07 -0.60 14.60
N PRO A 89 8.32 -1.89 14.91
CA PRO A 89 7.31 -2.94 14.83
C PRO A 89 6.00 -2.54 15.52
N VAL A 90 4.91 -2.50 14.76
CA VAL A 90 3.61 -1.97 15.23
C VAL A 90 3.05 -2.80 16.39
N GLN A 91 3.48 -4.06 16.53
CA GLN A 91 3.08 -4.91 17.65
C GLN A 91 3.49 -4.34 19.01
N SER A 92 4.62 -3.62 19.08
CA SER A 92 5.16 -3.02 20.31
C SER A 92 5.12 -1.49 20.33
N SER A 93 5.28 -0.85 19.17
CA SER A 93 5.39 0.61 19.06
C SER A 93 4.03 1.30 18.93
N GLY A 94 3.05 0.62 18.32
CA GLY A 94 1.82 1.24 17.86
C GLY A 94 2.01 2.22 16.68
N LEU A 95 3.20 2.35 16.11
CA LEU A 95 3.47 3.26 15.00
C LEU A 95 2.98 2.69 13.68
N ALA A 96 2.08 3.43 13.04
CA ALA A 96 1.65 3.19 11.67
C ALA A 96 1.54 4.51 10.93
N LEU A 97 1.93 4.52 9.66
CA LEU A 97 1.85 5.68 8.78
C LEU A 97 0.49 5.69 8.08
N ARG A 98 -0.11 6.87 7.91
CA ARG A 98 -1.17 7.11 6.93
C ARG A 98 -0.81 8.30 6.05
N VAL A 99 -1.12 8.18 4.76
CA VAL A 99 -0.88 9.22 3.77
C VAL A 99 -2.11 9.35 2.87
N PRO A 100 -2.73 10.54 2.77
CA PRO A 100 -3.78 10.79 1.80
C PRO A 100 -3.30 10.59 0.36
N ILE A 101 -4.11 9.93 -0.46
CA ILE A 101 -3.91 9.77 -1.89
C ILE A 101 -4.86 10.73 -2.60
N GLY A 102 -4.31 11.64 -3.41
CA GLY A 102 -5.10 12.69 -4.06
C GLY A 102 -5.67 13.72 -3.09
N GLU A 103 -6.67 14.48 -3.57
CA GLU A 103 -7.33 15.56 -2.81
C GLU A 103 -8.75 15.21 -2.33
N SER A 104 -9.26 14.03 -2.71
CA SER A 104 -10.63 13.61 -2.37
C SER A 104 -10.85 13.45 -0.86
N GLY A 105 -9.78 13.19 -0.10
CA GLY A 105 -9.86 12.81 1.31
C GLY A 105 -10.47 11.43 1.54
N ASN A 106 -10.61 10.62 0.48
CA ASN A 106 -11.23 9.30 0.54
C ASN A 106 -10.24 8.15 0.36
N ASP A 107 -9.13 8.39 -0.33
CA ASP A 107 -8.13 7.38 -0.59
C ASP A 107 -6.91 7.58 0.31
N PHE A 108 -6.39 6.51 0.89
CA PHE A 108 -5.21 6.56 1.76
C PHE A 108 -4.28 5.39 1.51
N LEU A 109 -2.98 5.65 1.63
CA LEU A 109 -1.96 4.63 1.85
C LEU A 109 -1.77 4.51 3.36
N ILE A 110 -1.88 3.30 3.90
CA ILE A 110 -1.52 2.99 5.28
C ILE A 110 -0.30 2.06 5.25
N ALA A 111 0.72 2.33 6.05
CA ALA A 111 1.88 1.45 6.17
C ALA A 111 2.14 1.08 7.64
N GLU A 112 2.44 -0.21 7.88
CA GLU A 112 2.87 -0.72 9.18
C GLU A 112 4.04 -1.68 9.02
N PHE A 113 4.91 -1.75 10.03
CA PHE A 113 5.99 -2.73 10.06
C PHE A 113 5.63 -3.88 11.01
N ARG A 114 5.69 -5.12 10.53
CA ARG A 114 5.33 -6.33 11.28
C ARG A 114 6.51 -7.30 11.34
N THR A 115 6.88 -7.73 12.53
CA THR A 115 7.89 -8.77 12.78
C THR A 115 7.27 -10.12 13.11
N GLN A 116 7.97 -11.22 12.81
CA GLN A 116 7.54 -12.60 13.14
C GLN A 116 7.74 -12.91 14.63
N THR A 117 7.04 -12.17 15.49
CA THR A 117 7.18 -12.23 16.95
C THR A 117 5.82 -12.31 17.63
N GLY A 118 5.75 -12.96 18.80
CA GLY A 118 4.51 -13.09 19.56
C GLY A 118 3.41 -13.75 18.72
N PHE A 119 2.23 -13.14 18.70
CA PHE A 119 1.08 -13.60 17.91
C PHE A 119 1.32 -13.59 16.39
N ASP A 120 2.28 -12.81 15.91
CA ASP A 120 2.64 -12.76 14.49
C ASP A 120 3.77 -13.72 14.10
N HIS A 121 4.23 -14.60 15.00
CA HIS A 121 5.33 -15.52 14.69
C HIS A 121 5.14 -16.37 13.42
N GLN A 122 3.90 -16.57 12.96
CA GLN A 122 3.58 -17.35 11.76
C GLN A 122 3.01 -16.52 10.60
N ILE A 123 3.08 -15.18 10.63
CA ILE A 123 2.77 -14.40 9.41
C ILE A 123 3.75 -14.80 8.29
N PRO A 124 3.36 -14.68 7.00
CA PRO A 124 4.16 -15.20 5.89
C PRO A 124 5.60 -14.69 5.84
N ALA A 125 5.85 -13.45 6.28
CA ALA A 125 7.18 -12.89 6.41
C ALA A 125 7.21 -11.67 7.36
N GLU A 126 8.38 -11.34 7.89
CA GLU A 126 8.62 -10.03 8.49
C GLU A 126 8.81 -8.99 7.39
N GLY A 127 8.13 -7.84 7.51
CA GLY A 127 8.16 -6.81 6.49
C GLY A 127 7.20 -5.66 6.74
N VAL A 128 7.25 -4.70 5.83
CA VAL A 128 6.30 -3.59 5.78
C VAL A 128 5.06 -4.03 5.01
N LEU A 129 3.90 -3.90 5.62
CA LEU A 129 2.63 -4.05 4.93
C LEU A 129 2.13 -2.68 4.53
N MET A 130 1.74 -2.57 3.28
CA MET A 130 1.09 -1.38 2.74
C MET A 130 -0.34 -1.71 2.37
N TYR A 131 -1.26 -0.85 2.75
CA TYR A 131 -2.68 -0.98 2.44
C TYR A 131 -3.14 0.22 1.63
N LYS A 132 -3.94 -0.03 0.59
CA LYS A 132 -4.79 1.02 0.01
C LYS A 132 -6.13 0.99 0.72
N GLN A 133 -6.53 2.12 1.29
CA GLN A 133 -7.87 2.36 1.80
C GLN A 133 -8.64 3.27 0.84
N ASP A 134 -9.88 2.94 0.55
CA ASP A 134 -10.83 3.76 -0.20
C ASP A 134 -12.13 3.84 0.61
N LEU A 135 -12.40 5.01 1.18
CA LEU A 135 -13.57 5.24 2.04
C LEU A 135 -14.91 5.19 1.28
N THR A 136 -14.88 5.25 -0.05
CA THR A 136 -16.09 5.16 -0.90
C THR A 136 -16.38 3.74 -1.36
N ALA A 137 -15.41 2.84 -1.22
CA ALA A 137 -15.52 1.48 -1.69
C ALA A 137 -16.27 0.54 -0.72
N SER A 138 -16.89 -0.50 -1.29
CA SER A 138 -17.49 -1.58 -0.50
C SER A 138 -16.41 -2.50 0.08
N ARG A 139 -16.65 -3.12 1.24
CA ARG A 139 -15.81 -4.21 1.75
C ARG A 139 -16.00 -5.52 0.96
N ARG A 140 -17.13 -5.64 0.27
CA ARG A 140 -17.52 -6.80 -0.54
C ARG A 140 -18.12 -6.26 -1.86
N PRO A 141 -17.29 -5.70 -2.75
CA PRO A 141 -17.73 -5.29 -4.10
C PRO A 141 -18.18 -6.52 -4.90
N ASP A 142 -18.86 -6.34 -6.03
CA ASP A 142 -19.21 -7.48 -6.89
C ASP A 142 -17.91 -8.15 -7.42
N PRO A 143 -17.69 -9.47 -7.17
CA PRO A 143 -16.51 -10.16 -7.66
C PRO A 143 -16.32 -10.12 -9.19
N ALA A 144 -17.42 -9.88 -9.93
CA ALA A 144 -17.44 -9.77 -11.39
C ALA A 144 -17.10 -8.35 -11.90
N THR A 145 -17.04 -7.35 -11.02
CA THR A 145 -16.57 -6.01 -11.35
C THR A 145 -15.11 -5.82 -10.95
N ASN A 146 -14.47 -4.79 -11.50
CA ASN A 146 -13.12 -4.36 -11.08
C ASN A 146 -13.19 -3.28 -10.00
N ASP A 147 -14.28 -3.25 -9.22
CA ASP A 147 -14.45 -2.23 -8.18
C ASP A 147 -13.44 -2.44 -7.05
N PRO A 148 -12.90 -1.35 -6.47
CA PRO A 148 -11.96 -1.45 -5.37
C PRO A 148 -12.64 -2.00 -4.11
N TYR A 149 -11.84 -2.59 -3.23
CA TYR A 149 -12.24 -2.87 -1.85
C TYR A 149 -11.99 -1.64 -0.98
N PHE A 150 -12.77 -1.52 0.10
CA PHE A 150 -12.54 -0.54 1.16
C PHE A 150 -11.10 -0.53 1.70
N LEU A 151 -10.47 -1.71 1.82
CA LEU A 151 -9.10 -1.87 2.29
C LEU A 151 -8.47 -3.09 1.61
N THR A 152 -7.29 -2.92 1.02
CA THR A 152 -6.56 -3.97 0.29
C THR A 152 -5.08 -3.94 0.63
N VAL A 153 -4.43 -5.09 0.78
CA VAL A 153 -2.96 -5.17 0.82
C VAL A 153 -2.38 -4.88 -0.56
N LEU A 154 -1.45 -3.95 -0.63
CA LEU A 154 -0.63 -3.69 -1.82
C LEU A 154 0.54 -4.68 -1.79
N GLU A 155 0.39 -5.80 -2.49
CA GLU A 155 1.38 -6.87 -2.54
C GLU A 155 2.65 -6.38 -3.29
N GLN A 156 3.85 -6.62 -2.72
CA GLN A 156 5.12 -6.23 -3.36
C GLN A 156 5.30 -6.90 -4.73
N ASP A 157 4.90 -8.16 -4.85
CA ASP A 157 5.00 -8.92 -6.09
C ASP A 157 3.86 -8.66 -7.09
N ASN A 158 2.84 -7.90 -6.68
CA ASN A 158 1.69 -7.49 -7.48
C ASN A 158 0.95 -8.67 -8.16
N ASN A 159 0.95 -9.85 -7.55
CA ASN A 159 0.39 -11.05 -8.14
C ASN A 159 -1.15 -11.18 -7.97
N ASN A 160 -1.76 -10.35 -7.12
CA ASN A 160 -3.18 -10.29 -6.75
C ASN A 160 -3.68 -11.58 -6.08
N GLY A 161 -2.82 -12.32 -5.38
CA GLY A 161 -3.11 -13.59 -4.73
C GLY A 161 -4.20 -13.46 -3.67
N LEU A 162 -4.18 -12.37 -2.91
CA LEU A 162 -5.19 -12.07 -1.88
C LEU A 162 -6.56 -11.67 -2.45
N LEU A 163 -6.61 -11.20 -3.70
CA LEU A 163 -7.83 -10.77 -4.39
C LEU A 163 -8.44 -11.88 -5.27
N ARG A 164 -7.93 -13.09 -5.17
CA ARG A 164 -8.44 -14.29 -5.85
C ARG A 164 -8.89 -15.32 -4.81
N ASN A 165 -9.90 -16.11 -5.15
CA ASN A 165 -10.21 -17.30 -4.36
C ASN A 165 -9.32 -18.48 -4.78
N SER A 166 -9.33 -19.60 -4.05
CA SER A 166 -8.42 -20.72 -4.33
C SER A 166 -8.67 -21.38 -5.70
N TYR A 167 -9.89 -21.30 -6.23
CA TYR A 167 -10.21 -21.80 -7.58
C TYR A 167 -9.58 -20.95 -8.68
N GLU A 168 -9.32 -19.68 -8.38
CA GLU A 168 -8.67 -18.69 -9.25
C GLU A 168 -7.14 -18.62 -9.03
N GLY A 169 -6.58 -19.51 -8.19
CA GLY A 169 -5.16 -19.51 -7.82
C GLY A 169 -4.80 -18.53 -6.69
N GLY A 170 -5.79 -18.06 -5.94
CA GLY A 170 -5.57 -17.20 -4.77
C GLY A 170 -5.05 -17.95 -3.55
N ASN A 171 -4.44 -17.19 -2.64
CA ASN A 171 -3.80 -17.70 -1.43
C ASN A 171 -4.20 -16.85 -0.19
N ARG A 172 -3.71 -17.24 1.00
CA ARG A 172 -3.97 -16.53 2.27
C ARG A 172 -2.92 -15.47 2.59
N GLY A 173 -2.03 -15.19 1.66
CA GLY A 173 -0.87 -14.34 1.82
C GLY A 173 0.42 -15.13 1.78
N GLU A 174 1.46 -14.51 1.26
CA GLU A 174 2.78 -15.09 1.04
C GLU A 174 3.89 -14.06 1.30
N ALA A 175 5.13 -14.52 1.39
CA ALA A 175 6.26 -13.63 1.68
C ALA A 175 6.42 -12.50 0.65
N GLY A 176 5.98 -12.72 -0.59
CA GLY A 176 5.96 -11.73 -1.67
C GLY A 176 4.97 -10.58 -1.49
N ASP A 177 4.05 -10.65 -0.52
CA ASP A 177 3.12 -9.55 -0.25
C ASP A 177 3.82 -8.41 0.52
N ALA A 178 4.76 -8.75 1.39
CA ALA A 178 5.37 -7.84 2.34
C ALA A 178 6.62 -7.17 1.77
N TRP A 179 6.74 -5.86 2.01
CA TRP A 179 7.82 -5.02 1.46
C TRP A 179 9.05 -5.02 2.37
N GLY A 180 10.24 -4.94 1.76
CA GLY A 180 11.50 -4.81 2.51
C GLY A 180 11.91 -6.05 3.29
N VAL A 181 11.40 -7.23 2.92
CA VAL A 181 11.62 -8.54 3.57
C VAL A 181 13.09 -8.83 3.91
N SER A 182 13.34 -9.23 5.17
CA SER A 182 14.67 -9.50 5.75
C SER A 182 15.16 -10.97 5.64
N SER A 183 14.34 -11.91 5.15
CA SER A 183 14.60 -13.35 5.30
C SER A 183 15.30 -14.05 4.11
N PRO A 184 16.10 -15.11 4.33
CA PRO A 184 17.10 -15.63 3.36
C PRO A 184 16.57 -16.48 2.20
N SER A 185 15.29 -16.85 2.18
CA SER A 185 14.72 -17.78 1.19
C SER A 185 14.27 -17.12 -0.12
N GLY A 186 14.78 -15.92 -0.38
CA GLY A 186 14.52 -15.17 -1.60
C GLY A 186 15.00 -13.76 -1.38
N LYS A 187 16.31 -13.54 -1.51
CA LYS A 187 16.88 -12.18 -1.62
C LYS A 187 16.24 -11.49 -2.84
N GLN A 188 15.11 -10.83 -2.64
CA GLN A 188 14.71 -9.71 -3.48
C GLN A 188 15.52 -8.53 -2.94
N SER A 189 16.71 -8.30 -3.49
CA SER A 189 17.50 -7.13 -3.09
C SER A 189 16.69 -5.88 -3.41
N ALA A 190 16.35 -5.10 -2.39
CA ALA A 190 15.66 -3.81 -2.48
C ALA A 190 16.47 -2.71 -3.22
N SER A 191 17.50 -3.05 -4.00
CA SER A 191 18.24 -2.08 -4.81
C SER A 191 17.45 -1.57 -6.02
N SER A 192 16.22 -2.05 -6.22
CA SER A 192 15.26 -1.55 -7.19
C SER A 192 13.83 -1.80 -6.69
N GLY A 193 13.50 -1.32 -5.48
CA GLY A 193 12.13 -1.40 -4.96
C GLY A 193 11.10 -0.91 -6.00
N PRO A 194 9.93 -1.56 -6.14
CA PRO A 194 8.93 -1.12 -7.10
C PRO A 194 8.49 0.32 -6.79
N LEU A 195 8.49 1.17 -7.81
CA LEU A 195 7.82 2.47 -7.73
C LEU A 195 6.30 2.21 -7.61
N LEU A 196 5.79 2.23 -6.38
CA LEU A 196 4.34 2.16 -6.14
C LEU A 196 3.77 3.57 -6.27
N LYS A 197 3.11 3.84 -7.39
CA LYS A 197 2.38 5.08 -7.63
C LYS A 197 0.88 4.85 -7.49
N LEU A 198 0.28 5.47 -6.48
CA LEU A 198 -1.17 5.45 -6.28
C LEU A 198 -1.71 6.78 -6.80
N SER A 199 -2.29 6.81 -8.01
CA SER A 199 -3.01 7.98 -8.54
C SER A 199 -4.00 7.61 -9.65
N THR A 200 -5.19 8.19 -9.64
CA THR A 200 -6.14 8.19 -10.77
C THR A 200 -6.23 9.55 -11.48
N GLY A 201 -5.43 10.55 -11.09
CA GLY A 201 -5.47 11.89 -11.67
C GLY A 201 -4.21 12.76 -11.41
N PRO A 202 -4.17 14.00 -11.93
CA PRO A 202 -3.00 14.89 -11.91
C PRO A 202 -2.66 15.49 -10.53
N VAL A 203 -3.31 15.03 -9.46
CA VAL A 203 -3.33 15.72 -8.17
C VAL A 203 -2.85 14.78 -7.07
N ARG A 204 -1.76 15.17 -6.37
CA ARG A 204 -1.10 14.49 -5.25
C ARG A 204 -0.96 12.96 -5.39
N ALA A 205 -0.03 12.54 -6.24
CA ALA A 205 0.41 11.14 -6.29
C ALA A 205 1.26 10.82 -5.05
N VAL A 206 0.90 9.79 -4.29
CA VAL A 206 1.81 9.20 -3.31
C VAL A 206 2.74 8.26 -4.05
N THR A 207 4.04 8.44 -3.84
CA THR A 207 5.08 7.58 -4.39
C THR A 207 5.92 7.03 -3.26
N VAL A 208 6.00 5.70 -3.16
CA VAL A 208 6.97 5.01 -2.32
C VAL A 208 8.16 4.64 -3.21
N HIS A 209 9.32 5.22 -2.94
CA HIS A 209 10.53 5.06 -3.77
C HIS A 209 11.38 3.88 -3.31
N ASP A 210 11.43 3.65 -2.00
CA ASP A 210 12.23 2.61 -1.41
C ASP A 210 11.62 2.15 -0.09
N VAL A 211 11.79 0.86 0.21
CA VAL A 211 11.41 0.25 1.48
C VAL A 211 12.52 -0.72 1.88
N ALA A 212 13.09 -0.51 3.06
CA ALA A 212 14.16 -1.34 3.59
C ALA A 212 13.99 -1.57 5.10
N ILE A 213 14.47 -2.71 5.60
CA ILE A 213 14.60 -2.95 7.03
C ILE A 213 16.05 -2.68 7.44
N LEU A 214 16.25 -1.77 8.39
CA LEU A 214 17.56 -1.33 8.89
C LEU A 214 17.52 -1.38 10.43
N ASP A 215 18.44 -2.14 11.01
CA ASP A 215 18.59 -2.26 12.48
C ASP A 215 17.27 -2.57 13.22
N GLY A 216 16.42 -3.42 12.65
CA GLY A 216 15.14 -3.82 13.23
C GLY A 216 14.02 -2.79 13.09
N ARG A 217 14.19 -1.78 12.24
CA ARG A 217 13.17 -0.76 11.91
C ARG A 217 12.94 -0.73 10.40
N ALA A 218 11.72 -0.42 9.98
CA ALA A 218 11.46 -0.15 8.57
C ALA A 218 11.81 1.30 8.23
N ARG A 219 12.56 1.51 7.15
CA ARG A 219 12.78 2.80 6.48
C ARG A 219 11.96 2.82 5.19
N LEU A 220 11.08 3.81 5.05
CA LEU A 220 10.36 4.10 3.81
C LEU A 220 10.83 5.45 3.26
N VAL A 221 11.12 5.52 1.96
CA VAL A 221 11.37 6.78 1.26
C VAL A 221 10.13 7.16 0.48
N ILE A 222 9.47 8.26 0.84
CA ILE A 222 8.14 8.62 0.34
C ILE A 222 8.12 10.06 -0.19
N SER A 223 7.39 10.25 -1.29
CA SER A 223 6.94 11.56 -1.76
C SER A 223 5.41 11.65 -1.75
N THR A 224 4.90 12.78 -1.27
CA THR A 224 3.49 13.17 -1.31
C THR A 224 3.28 14.47 -2.11
N SER A 225 4.38 15.12 -2.51
CA SER A 225 4.40 16.29 -3.40
C SER A 225 5.09 15.98 -4.73
N TRP A 226 4.99 16.91 -5.66
CA TRP A 226 5.85 16.92 -6.84
C TRP A 226 7.32 17.10 -6.48
N ALA A 227 8.19 16.71 -7.40
CA ALA A 227 9.60 17.07 -7.33
C ALA A 227 9.74 18.59 -7.20
N PRO A 228 10.60 19.11 -6.31
CA PRO A 228 10.77 20.55 -6.13
C PRO A 228 11.04 21.29 -7.44
N ILE A 229 11.77 20.65 -8.37
CA ILE A 229 12.03 21.21 -9.70
C ILE A 229 10.76 21.30 -10.55
N LEU A 230 9.88 20.29 -10.52
CA LEU A 230 8.61 20.28 -11.25
C LEU A 230 7.61 21.26 -10.63
N ARG A 231 7.63 21.46 -9.31
CA ARG A 231 6.77 22.41 -8.61
C ARG A 231 6.93 23.83 -9.18
N LYS A 232 8.16 24.26 -9.50
CA LYS A 232 8.43 25.55 -10.15
C LYS A 232 7.81 25.70 -11.55
N PHE A 233 7.54 24.59 -12.23
CA PHE A 233 6.93 24.58 -13.57
C PHE A 233 5.43 24.36 -13.54
N LEU A 234 4.90 23.69 -12.51
CA LEU A 234 3.48 23.36 -12.37
C LEU A 234 2.71 24.40 -11.54
N GLU A 235 3.38 25.10 -10.62
CA GLU A 235 2.83 26.26 -9.89
C GLU A 235 2.91 27.54 -10.73
N THR A 236 2.70 27.47 -12.05
CA THR A 236 2.44 28.69 -12.81
C THR A 236 1.04 29.16 -12.46
N GLN A 237 0.92 30.29 -11.75
CA GLN A 237 -0.35 31.03 -11.65
C GLN A 237 -0.78 31.64 -13.00
N GLY A 238 -0.04 31.37 -14.08
CA GLY A 238 -0.39 31.77 -15.43
C GLY A 238 -1.45 30.84 -16.03
N PRO A 239 -2.28 31.35 -16.97
CA PRO A 239 -3.14 30.50 -17.77
C PRO A 239 -2.32 29.43 -18.50
N SER A 240 -2.90 28.25 -18.70
CA SER A 240 -2.32 27.23 -19.57
C SER A 240 -2.03 27.84 -20.94
N LEU A 241 -0.91 27.44 -21.55
CA LEU A 241 -0.59 27.82 -22.93
C LEU A 241 -1.74 27.41 -23.86
N SER A 242 -2.17 28.33 -24.71
CA SER A 242 -3.05 28.03 -25.84
C SER A 242 -2.34 27.09 -26.83
N GLN A 243 -3.11 26.46 -27.71
CA GLN A 243 -2.56 25.60 -28.78
C GLN A 243 -1.50 26.34 -29.60
N ALA A 244 -1.75 27.61 -29.93
CA ALA A 244 -0.83 28.44 -30.71
C ALA A 244 0.46 28.75 -29.94
N GLU A 245 0.37 29.07 -28.64
CA GLU A 245 1.54 29.31 -27.79
C GLU A 245 2.35 28.03 -27.59
N SER A 246 1.69 26.89 -27.40
CA SER A 246 2.38 25.60 -27.29
C SER A 246 3.10 25.21 -28.58
N SER A 247 2.47 25.41 -29.74
CA SER A 247 3.10 25.15 -31.05
C SER A 247 4.26 26.10 -31.32
N TYR A 248 4.11 27.37 -30.97
CA TYR A 248 5.18 28.36 -31.10
C TYR A 248 6.40 28.03 -30.24
N LEU A 249 6.19 27.60 -28.99
CA LEU A 249 7.28 27.24 -28.09
C LEU A 249 7.98 25.92 -28.48
N ASP A 250 7.24 24.96 -29.04
CA ASP A 250 7.82 23.72 -29.62
C ASP A 250 8.67 24.03 -30.85
N GLU A 251 8.21 24.92 -31.75
CA GLU A 251 8.99 25.37 -32.92
C GLU A 251 10.28 26.11 -32.53
N LEU A 252 10.25 26.90 -31.47
CA LEU A 252 11.45 27.55 -30.92
C LEU A 252 12.37 26.59 -30.16
N GLY A 253 11.86 25.40 -29.84
CA GLY A 253 12.51 24.40 -29.02
C GLY A 253 13.11 23.26 -29.82
N ASN A 254 12.64 22.05 -29.54
CA ASN A 254 13.12 20.82 -30.15
C ASN A 254 12.23 20.32 -31.30
N GLY A 255 11.07 20.94 -31.53
CA GLY A 255 10.20 20.70 -32.68
C GLY A 255 9.64 19.27 -32.76
N ASN A 256 9.30 18.67 -31.62
CA ASN A 256 8.80 17.30 -31.57
C ASN A 256 7.27 17.19 -31.62
N GLY A 257 6.56 18.31 -31.79
CA GLY A 257 5.12 18.39 -31.92
C GLY A 257 4.39 18.60 -30.59
N ARG A 258 5.09 18.89 -29.49
CA ARG A 258 4.50 19.18 -28.18
C ARG A 258 5.44 20.04 -27.35
N TYR A 259 4.89 20.99 -26.59
CA TYR A 259 5.68 21.71 -25.61
C TYR A 259 6.12 20.78 -24.45
N ASP A 260 7.43 20.67 -24.23
CA ASP A 260 8.05 19.86 -23.18
C ASP A 260 9.37 20.44 -22.62
N LEU A 261 10.02 19.68 -21.74
CA LEU A 261 11.26 20.07 -21.09
C LEU A 261 12.44 20.27 -22.06
N GLY A 262 12.42 19.61 -23.22
CA GLY A 262 13.43 19.77 -24.24
C GLY A 262 13.34 21.14 -24.92
N ASP A 263 12.14 21.68 -25.12
CA ASP A 263 11.95 23.02 -25.67
C ASP A 263 12.50 24.10 -24.76
N LEU A 264 12.16 24.00 -23.46
CA LEU A 264 12.69 24.90 -22.44
C LEU A 264 14.22 24.84 -22.37
N ARG A 265 14.79 23.64 -22.48
CA ARG A 265 16.25 23.45 -22.44
C ARG A 265 16.95 24.10 -23.63
N VAL A 266 16.36 24.03 -24.82
CA VAL A 266 16.85 24.74 -26.01
C VAL A 266 16.75 26.25 -25.80
N TRP A 267 15.60 26.74 -25.37
CA TRP A 267 15.40 28.17 -25.10
C TRP A 267 16.39 28.74 -24.08
N LEU A 268 16.60 28.04 -22.95
CA LEU A 268 17.56 28.45 -21.92
C LEU A 268 19.02 28.41 -22.40
N ARG A 269 19.37 27.47 -23.29
CA ARG A 269 20.71 27.43 -23.89
C ARG A 269 20.94 28.63 -24.81
N ASP A 270 19.89 29.03 -25.53
CA ASP A 270 20.00 30.06 -26.57
C ASP A 270 19.78 31.49 -26.01
N ASN A 271 19.26 31.63 -24.78
CA ASN A 271 18.92 32.92 -24.13
C ASN A 271 19.49 33.10 -22.71
N GLY A 272 20.29 32.16 -22.21
CA GLY A 272 20.88 32.14 -20.87
C GLY A 272 22.36 32.51 -20.81
#